data_AF-B0MPK4-F1
#
_entry.id   AF-B0MPK4-F1
#
_cell.length_a   1.000
_cell.length_b   1.000
_cell.length_c   1.000
_cell.angle_alpha   90.00
_cell.angle_beta   90.00
_cell.angle_gamma   90.00
#
_symmetry.space_group_name_H-M   'P 1'
#
loop_
_entity.id
_entity.type
_entity.pdbx_description
1 polymer ?
#
loop_
_entity_poly.entity_id
_entity_poly.type
_entity_poly.pdbx_seq_one_letter_code
_entity_poly.pdbx_strand_id
1 'polypeptide(L)'
;MMIRNIRTNIYKILTGYGFYICIIFTAVLCFSAYIYEDSMNGDKYSVFMAYKTFDKDFMLSDTRFCSFEVMLKGAGSWLSLFIPLISAFAFIPLVCDEYEAKSVRFEIFRSSKLCYNLSKFITACLCGGFAVMLGFGLFTLADYALFPNINEYSAELKKTYEEFLVYSYPDITQNGYGFIILKKLGEMFLYGAVCAAPAIMFTGFIRNKYLVLCIPFFIKYAVSQTCIKLQSQAVSDYNNVDTEMLKISSIFNPDALSYLSDFGNDKKLVLIYNGVLLFSAAVIYLITQSRRLDSGE
;
A
#
# COMPACT_ATOMS: atom_id res chain seq x y z
N MET A 1 23.84 -7.96 16.53
CA MET A 1 24.45 -7.25 15.38
C MET A 1 23.41 -6.79 14.35
N MET A 2 22.53 -7.69 13.88
CA MET A 2 21.47 -7.40 12.90
C MET A 2 20.54 -6.23 13.29
N ILE A 3 20.05 -6.19 14.54
CA ILE A 3 19.17 -5.10 15.03
C ILE A 3 19.86 -3.73 14.99
N ARG A 4 21.16 -3.67 15.32
CA ARG A 4 21.95 -2.44 15.24
C ARG A 4 22.04 -1.94 13.81
N ASN A 5 22.31 -2.84 12.86
CA ASN A 5 22.38 -2.51 11.44
C ASN A 5 21.01 -2.01 10.91
N ILE A 6 19.91 -2.66 11.32
CA ILE A 6 18.55 -2.22 10.96
C ILE A 6 18.31 -0.80 11.48
N ARG A 7 18.61 -0.53 12.75
CA ARG A 7 18.43 0.79 13.36
C ARG A 7 19.22 1.87 12.63
N THR A 8 20.50 1.61 12.31
CA THR A 8 21.33 2.58 11.59
C THR A 8 20.81 2.85 10.18
N ASN A 9 20.40 1.81 9.45
CA ASN A 9 19.84 1.97 8.10
C ASN A 9 18.50 2.72 8.10
N ILE A 10 17.61 2.40 9.05
CA ILE A 10 16.35 3.14 9.22
C ILE A 10 16.64 4.61 9.50
N TYR A 11 17.56 4.91 10.43
CA TYR A 11 17.92 6.30 10.73
C TYR A 11 18.41 7.04 9.49
N LYS A 12 19.31 6.42 8.69
CA LYS A 12 19.82 7.00 7.44
C LYS A 12 18.69 7.31 6.44
N ILE A 13 17.72 6.40 6.30
CA ILE A 13 16.57 6.59 5.41
C ILE A 13 15.64 7.69 5.93
N LEU A 14 15.34 7.70 7.22
CA LEU A 14 14.46 8.71 7.86
C LEU A 14 15.06 10.12 7.84
N THR A 15 16.39 10.26 7.80
CA THR A 15 17.04 11.56 7.61
C THR A 15 17.09 12.02 6.16
N GLY A 16 16.81 11.12 5.20
CA GLY A 16 16.84 11.43 3.77
C GLY A 16 15.57 12.11 3.28
N TYR A 17 15.71 13.12 2.42
CA TYR A 17 14.57 13.82 1.81
C TYR A 17 13.66 12.89 0.99
N GLY A 18 14.22 11.83 0.38
CA GLY A 18 13.46 10.87 -0.42
C GLY A 18 12.32 10.20 0.34
N PHE A 19 12.51 9.93 1.64
CA PHE A 19 11.46 9.35 2.50
C PHE A 19 10.28 10.30 2.69
N TYR A 20 10.53 11.58 2.96
CA TYR A 20 9.48 12.59 3.12
C TYR A 20 8.76 12.90 1.80
N ILE A 21 9.48 12.88 0.68
CA ILE A 21 8.86 13.01 -0.66
C ILE A 21 7.87 11.86 -0.88
N CYS A 22 8.21 10.62 -0.50
CA CYS A 22 7.28 9.49 -0.60
C CYS A 22 6.02 9.68 0.23
N ILE A 23 6.15 10.21 1.45
CA ILE A 23 5.03 10.51 2.35
C ILE A 23 4.07 11.54 1.70
N ILE A 24 4.62 12.66 1.22
CA ILE A 24 3.84 13.72 0.58
C ILE A 24 3.17 13.19 -0.69
N PHE A 25 3.91 12.45 -1.51
CA PHE A 25 3.39 11.91 -2.77
C PHE A 25 2.27 10.88 -2.54
N THR A 26 2.40 10.03 -1.53
CA THR A 26 1.32 9.12 -1.08
C THR A 26 0.07 9.91 -0.70
N ALA A 27 0.21 10.96 0.12
CA ALA A 27 -0.93 11.79 0.53
C ALA A 27 -1.61 12.47 -0.67
N VAL A 28 -0.84 13.05 -1.59
CA VAL A 28 -1.36 13.68 -2.82
C VAL A 28 -2.12 12.68 -3.69
N LEU A 29 -1.62 11.45 -3.84
CA LEU A 29 -2.32 10.42 -4.61
C LEU A 29 -3.62 9.97 -3.95
N CYS A 30 -3.70 9.94 -2.61
CA CYS A 30 -4.95 9.63 -1.92
C CYS A 30 -6.06 10.65 -2.26
N PHE A 31 -5.72 11.94 -2.42
CA PHE A 31 -6.68 12.96 -2.85
C PHE A 31 -7.21 12.79 -4.28
N SER A 32 -6.53 11.99 -5.10
CA SER A 32 -6.99 11.67 -6.46
C SER A 32 -8.03 10.54 -6.50
N ALA A 33 -8.30 9.88 -5.37
CA ALA A 33 -9.28 8.80 -5.31
C ALA A 33 -10.70 9.30 -5.62
N TYR A 34 -11.46 8.49 -6.36
CA TYR A 34 -12.84 8.80 -6.72
C TYR A 34 -13.78 8.47 -5.56
N ILE A 35 -14.60 9.45 -5.15
CA ILE A 35 -15.55 9.28 -4.03
C ILE A 35 -17.00 9.31 -4.47
N TYR A 36 -17.30 10.08 -5.51
CA TYR A 36 -18.65 10.31 -6.00
C TYR A 36 -18.71 10.18 -7.52
N GLU A 37 -19.80 9.60 -8.02
CA GLU A 37 -20.13 9.49 -9.44
C GLU A 37 -21.55 10.03 -9.61
N ASP A 38 -21.68 11.05 -10.46
CA ASP A 38 -22.97 11.65 -10.75
C ASP A 38 -23.77 10.71 -11.66
N SER A 39 -24.96 10.32 -11.23
CA SER A 39 -25.84 9.39 -11.95
C SER A 39 -26.44 10.00 -13.23
N MET A 40 -26.44 11.33 -13.38
CA MET A 40 -26.99 12.01 -14.54
C MET A 40 -25.95 12.17 -15.67
N ASN A 41 -24.72 12.59 -15.32
CA ASN A 41 -23.68 12.88 -16.30
C ASN A 41 -22.61 11.77 -16.43
N GLY A 42 -22.52 10.84 -15.45
CA GLY A 42 -21.47 9.83 -15.39
C GLY A 42 -20.10 10.39 -14.96
N ASP A 43 -20.06 11.64 -14.50
CA ASP A 43 -18.82 12.31 -14.09
C ASP A 43 -18.32 11.77 -12.76
N LYS A 44 -17.03 11.39 -12.72
CA LYS A 44 -16.36 10.89 -11.52
C LYS A 44 -15.58 11.99 -10.82
N TYR A 45 -15.93 12.24 -9.57
CA TYR A 45 -15.34 13.28 -8.74
C TYR A 45 -14.30 12.68 -7.80
N SER A 46 -13.06 13.15 -7.93
CA SER A 46 -12.00 12.85 -6.97
C SER A 46 -12.23 13.59 -5.65
N VAL A 47 -11.56 13.20 -4.56
CA VAL A 47 -11.63 13.90 -3.26
C VAL A 47 -11.39 15.41 -3.43
N PHE A 48 -10.35 15.76 -4.18
CA PHE A 48 -10.02 17.16 -4.44
C PHE A 48 -11.11 17.90 -5.22
N MET A 49 -11.66 17.27 -6.27
CA MET A 49 -12.69 17.90 -7.10
C MET A 49 -14.02 18.02 -6.35
N ALA A 50 -14.38 16.99 -5.59
CA ALA A 50 -15.58 16.95 -4.77
C ALA A 50 -15.58 18.06 -3.73
N TYR A 51 -14.46 18.25 -3.02
CA TYR A 51 -14.32 19.34 -2.05
C TYR A 51 -14.51 20.73 -2.70
N LYS A 52 -14.01 20.92 -3.92
CA LYS A 52 -14.10 22.20 -4.62
C LYS A 52 -15.48 22.47 -5.22
N THR A 53 -16.22 21.42 -5.58
CA THR A 53 -17.43 21.55 -6.42
C THR A 53 -18.70 21.53 -5.60
N PHE A 54 -18.73 20.78 -4.49
CA PHE A 54 -19.94 20.60 -3.70
C PHE A 54 -19.96 21.50 -2.46
N ASP A 55 -21.13 22.05 -2.17
CA ASP A 55 -21.36 22.79 -0.93
C ASP A 55 -21.53 21.84 0.26
N LYS A 56 -21.27 22.36 1.47
CA LYS A 56 -21.36 21.58 2.71
C LYS A 56 -22.74 20.95 2.92
N ASP A 57 -23.82 21.66 2.56
CA ASP A 57 -25.19 21.17 2.70
C ASP A 57 -25.45 19.96 1.79
N PHE A 58 -24.87 19.94 0.59
CA PHE A 58 -24.93 18.79 -0.30
C PHE A 58 -24.11 17.61 0.27
N MET A 59 -22.92 17.87 0.81
CA MET A 59 -22.11 16.82 1.44
C MET A 59 -22.78 16.16 2.65
N LEU A 60 -23.62 16.90 3.39
CA LEU A 60 -24.40 16.36 4.51
C LEU A 60 -25.61 15.52 4.07
N SER A 61 -26.01 15.61 2.80
CA SER A 61 -27.12 14.84 2.26
C SER A 61 -26.74 13.40 1.86
N ASP A 62 -25.46 13.14 1.57
CA ASP A 62 -24.95 11.84 1.16
C ASP A 62 -23.79 11.39 2.05
N THR A 63 -23.90 10.20 2.64
CA THR A 63 -22.88 9.63 3.54
C THR A 63 -21.59 9.26 2.82
N ARG A 64 -21.56 9.26 1.48
CA ARG A 64 -20.32 9.10 0.68
C ARG A 64 -19.28 10.19 0.92
N PHE A 65 -19.71 11.38 1.35
CA PHE A 65 -18.83 12.50 1.70
C PHE A 65 -18.41 12.49 3.18
N CYS A 66 -18.81 11.47 3.95
CA CYS A 66 -18.34 11.31 5.31
C CYS A 66 -16.82 11.11 5.29
N SER A 67 -16.09 11.85 6.14
CA SER A 67 -14.63 11.74 6.23
C SER A 67 -14.15 10.30 6.46
N PHE A 68 -14.93 9.47 7.15
CA PHE A 68 -14.58 8.06 7.33
C PHE A 68 -14.68 7.25 6.02
N GLU A 69 -15.69 7.51 5.20
CA GLU A 69 -15.89 6.84 3.90
C GLU A 69 -14.85 7.30 2.86
N VAL A 70 -14.57 8.60 2.85
CA VAL A 70 -13.53 9.21 1.99
C VAL A 70 -12.17 8.57 2.30
N MET A 71 -11.84 8.39 3.59
CA MET A 71 -10.64 7.69 4.01
C MET A 71 -10.59 6.26 3.46
N LEU A 72 -11.67 5.48 3.59
CA LEU A 72 -11.71 4.09 3.12
C LEU A 72 -11.48 3.99 1.61
N LYS A 73 -12.08 4.89 0.82
CA LYS A 73 -11.92 4.95 -0.64
C LYS A 73 -10.57 5.50 -1.08
N GLY A 74 -9.91 6.30 -0.24
CA GLY A 74 -8.59 6.88 -0.51
C GLY A 74 -7.48 5.86 -0.81
N ALA A 75 -7.64 4.61 -0.38
CA ALA A 75 -6.69 3.53 -0.67
C ALA A 75 -6.72 3.04 -2.13
N GLY A 76 -7.71 3.47 -2.93
CA GLY A 76 -7.95 2.98 -4.28
C GLY A 76 -7.42 3.83 -5.44
N SER A 77 -7.77 3.40 -6.66
CA SER A 77 -7.49 4.07 -7.92
C SER A 77 -5.99 4.24 -8.24
N TRP A 78 -5.46 5.47 -8.19
CA TRP A 78 -4.08 5.76 -8.57
C TRP A 78 -3.06 5.35 -7.51
N LEU A 79 -3.45 5.40 -6.24
CA LEU A 79 -2.55 5.03 -5.15
C LEU A 79 -2.13 3.57 -5.28
N SER A 80 -3.09 2.68 -5.53
CA SER A 80 -2.81 1.25 -5.68
C SER A 80 -1.79 1.03 -6.81
N LEU A 81 -1.94 1.69 -7.94
CA LEU A 81 -1.01 1.57 -9.07
C LEU A 81 0.43 2.01 -8.72
N PHE A 82 0.62 3.12 -8.01
CA PHE A 82 1.95 3.70 -7.76
C PHE A 82 2.66 3.20 -6.50
N ILE A 83 2.00 2.44 -5.62
CA ILE A 83 2.59 2.00 -4.35
C ILE A 83 3.94 1.25 -4.47
N PRO A 84 4.17 0.35 -5.44
CA PRO A 84 5.50 -0.27 -5.60
C PRO A 84 6.60 0.74 -5.87
N LEU A 85 6.29 1.79 -6.65
CA LEU A 85 7.25 2.84 -6.97
C LEU A 85 7.57 3.66 -5.71
N ILE A 86 6.53 4.07 -4.97
CA ILE A 86 6.67 4.92 -3.78
C ILE A 86 7.38 4.17 -2.65
N SER A 87 6.93 2.95 -2.37
CA SER A 87 7.53 2.11 -1.32
C SER A 87 9.00 1.80 -1.62
N ALA A 88 9.37 1.61 -2.88
CA ALA A 88 10.75 1.41 -3.31
C ALA A 88 11.59 2.70 -3.29
N PHE A 89 11.04 3.83 -3.74
CA PHE A 89 11.77 5.10 -3.82
C PHE A 89 12.30 5.57 -2.47
N ALA A 90 11.62 5.20 -1.38
CA ALA A 90 12.05 5.49 -0.01
C ALA A 90 13.47 4.98 0.32
N PHE A 91 13.95 3.91 -0.32
CA PHE A 91 15.24 3.30 0.03
C PHE A 91 16.14 2.96 -1.17
N ILE A 92 15.60 2.75 -2.38
CA ILE A 92 16.37 2.30 -3.54
C ILE A 92 17.51 3.25 -3.93
N PRO A 93 17.31 4.59 -4.00
CA PRO A 93 18.41 5.50 -4.32
C PRO A 93 19.60 5.30 -3.38
N LEU A 94 19.35 5.24 -2.07
CA LEU A 94 20.39 5.03 -1.06
C LEU A 94 21.10 3.69 -1.20
N VAL A 95 20.35 2.61 -1.48
CA VAL A 95 20.94 1.28 -1.66
C VAL A 95 21.82 1.23 -2.89
N CYS A 96 21.35 1.76 -4.03
CA CYS A 96 22.14 1.80 -5.25
C CYS A 96 23.36 2.72 -5.13
N ASP A 97 23.22 3.87 -4.47
CA ASP A 97 24.33 4.80 -4.20
C ASP A 97 25.44 4.13 -3.39
N GLU A 98 25.10 3.32 -2.38
CA GLU A 98 26.08 2.56 -1.59
C GLU A 98 26.86 1.54 -2.43
N TYR A 99 26.19 0.89 -3.39
CA TYR A 99 26.83 -0.02 -4.33
C TYR A 99 27.74 0.73 -5.31
N GLU A 100 27.29 1.85 -5.86
CA GLU A 100 28.08 2.70 -6.76
C GLU A 100 29.32 3.28 -6.05
N ALA A 101 29.17 3.69 -4.79
CA ALA A 101 30.26 4.20 -3.95
C ALA A 101 31.18 3.10 -3.39
N LYS A 102 30.88 1.82 -3.63
CA LYS A 102 31.58 0.65 -3.08
C LYS A 102 31.67 0.63 -1.55
N SER A 103 30.80 1.39 -0.86
CA SER A 103 30.82 1.51 0.60
C SER A 103 30.33 0.23 1.30
N VAL A 104 29.59 -0.61 0.56
CA VAL A 104 29.08 -1.91 1.01
C VAL A 104 30.18 -2.81 1.57
N ARG A 105 31.39 -2.77 1.00
CA ARG A 105 32.54 -3.58 1.44
C ARG A 105 32.90 -3.32 2.90
N PHE A 106 32.89 -2.05 3.33
CA PHE A 106 33.24 -1.68 4.69
C PHE A 106 32.20 -2.15 5.70
N GLU A 107 30.93 -2.16 5.31
CA GLU A 107 29.84 -2.64 6.16
C GLU A 107 29.82 -4.17 6.26
N ILE A 108 30.07 -4.87 5.14
CA ILE A 108 30.20 -6.33 5.14
C ILE A 108 31.41 -6.77 5.98
N PHE A 109 32.56 -6.09 5.89
CA PHE A 109 33.74 -6.48 6.69
C PHE A 109 33.50 -6.35 8.21
N ARG A 110 32.71 -5.35 8.63
CA ARG A 110 32.34 -5.15 10.04
C ARG A 110 31.20 -6.04 10.50
N SER A 111 30.56 -6.79 9.61
CA SER A 111 29.42 -7.67 9.91
C SER A 111 29.59 -9.03 9.21
N SER A 112 28.54 -9.85 9.18
CA SER A 112 28.52 -11.00 8.27
C SER A 112 27.70 -10.66 7.04
N LYS A 113 28.04 -11.25 5.89
CA LYS A 113 27.34 -11.05 4.62
C LYS A 113 25.83 -11.31 4.73
N LEU A 114 25.45 -12.37 5.47
CA LEU A 114 24.05 -12.73 5.70
C LEU A 114 23.35 -11.71 6.60
N CYS A 115 23.97 -11.32 7.72
CA CYS A 115 23.41 -10.29 8.61
C CYS A 115 23.22 -8.95 7.89
N TYR A 116 24.19 -8.54 7.07
CA TYR A 116 24.10 -7.30 6.29
C TYR A 116 22.92 -7.32 5.31
N ASN A 117 22.84 -8.37 4.47
CA ASN A 117 21.80 -8.47 3.46
C ASN A 117 20.40 -8.63 4.07
N LEU A 118 20.27 -9.46 5.10
CA LEU A 118 19.00 -9.64 5.80
C LEU A 118 18.55 -8.35 6.50
N SER A 119 19.47 -7.62 7.14
CA SER A 119 19.18 -6.30 7.69
C SER A 119 18.70 -5.31 6.63
N LYS A 120 19.35 -5.25 5.45
CA LYS A 120 18.94 -4.37 4.36
C LYS A 120 17.55 -4.72 3.82
N PHE A 121 17.26 -6.01 3.63
CA PHE A 121 15.95 -6.47 3.19
C PHE A 121 14.85 -6.07 4.18
N ILE A 122 15.05 -6.36 5.47
CA ILE A 122 14.08 -6.00 6.52
C ILE A 122 13.90 -4.48 6.58
N THR A 123 14.99 -3.70 6.55
CA THR A 123 14.90 -2.25 6.56
C THR A 123 14.15 -1.71 5.35
N ALA A 124 14.39 -2.24 4.15
CA ALA A 124 13.69 -1.84 2.93
C ALA A 124 12.17 -2.02 3.07
N CYS A 125 11.72 -3.20 3.53
CA CYS A 125 10.30 -3.48 3.74
C CYS A 125 9.69 -2.57 4.82
N LEU A 126 10.38 -2.37 5.96
CA LEU A 126 9.89 -1.51 7.03
C LEU A 126 9.77 -0.05 6.57
N CYS A 127 10.79 0.49 5.90
CA CYS A 127 10.77 1.87 5.41
C CYS A 127 9.72 2.07 4.31
N GLY A 128 9.55 1.11 3.39
CA GLY A 128 8.49 1.16 2.39
C GLY A 128 7.08 1.15 3.03
N GLY A 129 6.87 0.30 4.04
CA GLY A 129 5.62 0.27 4.80
C GLY A 129 5.35 1.56 5.58
N PHE A 130 6.35 2.09 6.29
CA PHE A 130 6.21 3.34 7.04
C PHE A 130 5.96 4.54 6.14
N ALA A 131 6.60 4.63 4.97
CA ALA A 131 6.38 5.73 4.02
C ALA A 131 4.92 5.79 3.57
N VAL A 132 4.34 4.64 3.20
CA VAL A 132 2.94 4.54 2.77
C VAL A 132 1.98 4.78 3.93
N MET A 133 2.23 4.19 5.10
CA MET A 133 1.39 4.36 6.29
C MET A 133 1.33 5.83 6.75
N LEU A 134 2.48 6.51 6.84
CA LEU A 134 2.54 7.90 7.27
C LEU A 134 1.90 8.84 6.24
N GLY A 135 2.11 8.57 4.94
CA GLY A 135 1.45 9.34 3.88
C GLY A 135 -0.08 9.18 3.89
N PHE A 136 -0.57 7.96 4.08
CA PHE A 136 -1.99 7.71 4.26
C PHE A 136 -2.53 8.37 5.54
N GLY A 137 -1.78 8.32 6.65
CA GLY A 137 -2.15 9.01 7.89
C GLY A 137 -2.26 10.52 7.75
N LEU A 138 -1.37 11.17 6.99
CA LEU A 138 -1.49 12.59 6.65
C LEU A 138 -2.76 12.87 5.85
N PHE A 139 -3.10 12.01 4.90
CA PHE A 139 -4.35 12.10 4.15
C PHE A 139 -5.57 11.96 5.09
N THR A 140 -5.59 10.97 5.99
CA THR A 140 -6.68 10.80 6.97
C THR A 140 -6.86 12.02 7.86
N LEU A 141 -5.77 12.65 8.30
CA LEU A 141 -5.83 13.88 9.10
C LEU A 141 -6.40 15.06 8.31
N ALA A 142 -6.01 15.19 7.04
CA ALA A 142 -6.51 16.25 6.18
C ALA A 142 -7.99 16.03 5.81
N ASP A 143 -8.38 14.80 5.53
CA ASP A 143 -9.76 14.40 5.25
C ASP A 143 -10.70 14.71 6.43
N TYR A 144 -10.27 14.34 7.65
CA TYR A 144 -11.00 14.68 8.88
C TYR A 144 -11.22 16.20 9.07
N ALA A 145 -10.32 17.03 8.55
CA ALA A 145 -10.43 18.49 8.64
C ALA A 145 -11.28 19.11 7.51
N LEU A 146 -11.33 18.46 6.33
CA LEU A 146 -11.96 18.99 5.13
C LEU A 146 -13.40 18.51 4.93
N PHE A 147 -13.73 17.29 5.38
CA PHE A 147 -15.02 16.66 5.15
C PHE A 147 -15.86 16.56 6.44
N PRO A 148 -17.21 16.53 6.31
CA PRO A 148 -18.09 16.38 7.46
C PRO A 148 -17.82 15.10 8.25
N ASN A 149 -17.89 15.21 9.58
CA ASN A 149 -17.80 14.07 10.47
C ASN A 149 -19.16 13.36 10.58
N ILE A 150 -19.16 12.08 10.90
CA ILE A 150 -20.36 11.24 11.07
C ILE A 150 -21.38 11.82 12.06
N ASN A 151 -20.92 12.63 13.02
CA ASN A 151 -21.77 13.26 14.02
C ASN A 151 -22.56 14.46 13.48
N GLU A 152 -22.21 15.00 12.32
CA GLU A 152 -22.92 16.12 11.67
C GLU A 152 -24.10 15.63 10.82
N TYR A 153 -24.18 14.33 10.54
CA TYR A 153 -25.27 13.72 9.77
C TYR A 153 -26.53 13.48 10.62
N SER A 154 -27.69 13.40 9.94
CA SER A 154 -28.95 13.07 10.60
C SER A 154 -28.92 11.67 11.22
N ALA A 155 -29.69 11.46 12.29
CA ALA A 155 -29.71 10.19 13.03
C ALA A 155 -30.12 9.00 12.15
N GLU A 156 -30.97 9.22 11.14
CA GLU A 156 -31.40 8.18 10.19
C GLU A 156 -30.24 7.75 9.28
N LEU A 157 -29.57 8.71 8.63
CA LEU A 157 -28.42 8.44 7.74
C LEU A 157 -27.26 7.78 8.51
N LYS A 158 -27.02 8.22 9.74
CA LYS A 158 -26.01 7.63 10.61
C LYS A 158 -26.30 6.16 10.91
N LYS A 159 -27.54 5.82 11.24
CA LYS A 159 -27.93 4.43 11.53
C LYS A 159 -27.79 3.54 10.30
N THR A 160 -28.25 4.01 9.14
CA THR A 160 -28.08 3.27 7.88
C THR A 160 -26.61 3.05 7.55
N TYR A 161 -25.76 4.06 7.73
CA TYR A 161 -24.33 3.93 7.49
C TYR A 161 -23.65 2.95 8.46
N GLU A 162 -24.00 2.99 9.75
CA GLU A 162 -23.52 2.04 10.75
C GLU A 162 -23.90 0.59 10.40
N GLU A 163 -25.12 0.36 9.93
CA GLU A 163 -25.57 -0.97 9.47
C GLU A 163 -24.76 -1.47 8.27
N PHE A 164 -24.45 -0.61 7.29
CA PHE A 164 -23.57 -0.95 6.16
C PHE A 164 -22.14 -1.27 6.62
N LEU A 165 -21.60 -0.47 7.54
CA LEU A 165 -20.23 -0.63 8.00
C LEU A 165 -20.02 -1.92 8.81
N VAL A 166 -21.01 -2.37 9.57
CA VAL A 166 -20.94 -3.62 10.35
C VAL A 166 -20.72 -4.84 9.45
N TYR A 167 -21.17 -4.80 8.19
CA TYR A 167 -20.94 -5.87 7.24
C TYR A 167 -19.44 -6.06 6.92
N SER A 168 -18.73 -4.97 6.62
CA SER A 168 -17.29 -5.00 6.34
C SER A 168 -16.44 -5.07 7.61
N TYR A 169 -16.94 -4.51 8.71
CA TYR A 169 -16.25 -4.36 9.97
C TYR A 169 -17.17 -4.76 11.15
N PRO A 170 -17.26 -6.07 11.45
CA PRO A 170 -18.14 -6.56 12.53
C PRO A 170 -17.74 -6.02 13.92
N ASP A 171 -16.48 -5.62 14.10
CA ASP A 171 -15.93 -5.15 15.38
C ASP A 171 -16.27 -3.68 15.73
N ILE A 172 -16.99 -2.97 14.86
CA ILE A 172 -17.31 -1.53 15.03
C ILE A 172 -18.10 -1.26 16.29
N THR A 173 -19.07 -2.11 16.58
CA THR A 173 -20.01 -1.94 17.70
C THR A 173 -19.33 -1.99 19.07
N GLN A 174 -18.12 -2.58 19.15
CA GLN A 174 -17.38 -2.74 20.40
C GLN A 174 -16.17 -1.79 20.52
N ASN A 175 -15.47 -1.53 19.42
CA ASN A 175 -14.17 -0.84 19.45
C ASN A 175 -14.17 0.58 18.83
N GLY A 176 -15.29 0.99 18.21
CA GLY A 176 -15.46 2.32 17.63
C GLY A 176 -14.62 2.61 16.37
N TYR A 177 -14.83 3.79 15.78
CA TYR A 177 -14.22 4.21 14.51
C TYR A 177 -12.69 4.30 14.55
N GLY A 178 -12.11 4.72 15.69
CA GLY A 178 -10.66 4.85 15.85
C GLY A 178 -9.90 3.53 15.67
N PHE A 179 -10.49 2.41 16.10
CA PHE A 179 -9.90 1.09 15.89
C PHE A 179 -9.81 0.72 14.40
N ILE A 180 -10.82 1.09 13.61
CA ILE A 180 -10.84 0.82 12.17
C ILE A 180 -9.76 1.64 11.45
N ILE A 181 -9.59 2.91 11.84
CA ILE A 181 -8.53 3.77 11.30
C ILE A 181 -7.16 3.14 11.56
N LEU A 182 -6.90 2.69 12.79
CA LEU A 182 -5.65 1.99 13.14
C LEU A 182 -5.47 0.71 12.33
N LYS A 183 -6.53 -0.06 12.14
CA LYS A 183 -6.50 -1.28 11.33
C LYS A 183 -6.16 -0.97 9.86
N LYS A 184 -6.79 0.06 9.28
CA LYS A 184 -6.54 0.51 7.91
C LYS A 184 -5.10 1.03 7.75
N LEU A 185 -4.57 1.76 8.73
CA LEU A 185 -3.16 2.16 8.74
C LEU A 185 -2.22 0.93 8.76
N GLY A 186 -2.57 -0.10 9.54
CA GLY A 186 -1.85 -1.37 9.54
C GLY A 186 -1.89 -2.10 8.20
N GLU A 187 -3.04 -2.10 7.52
CA GLU A 187 -3.20 -2.65 6.17
C GLU A 187 -2.31 -1.92 5.16
N MET A 188 -2.32 -0.57 5.19
CA MET A 188 -1.48 0.26 4.32
C MET A 188 0.02 0.07 4.59
N PHE A 189 0.41 -0.14 5.85
CA PHE A 189 1.78 -0.50 6.22
C PHE A 189 2.20 -1.83 5.61
N LEU A 190 1.39 -2.89 5.77
CA LEU A 190 1.67 -4.21 5.21
C LEU A 190 1.75 -4.16 3.69
N TYR A 191 0.84 -3.41 3.08
CA TYR A 191 0.77 -3.24 1.64
C TYR A 191 2.02 -2.57 1.08
N GLY A 192 2.49 -1.48 1.72
CA GLY A 192 3.75 -0.83 1.36
C GLY A 192 4.97 -1.75 1.59
N ALA A 193 4.99 -2.50 2.69
CA ALA A 193 6.09 -3.41 3.01
C ALA A 193 6.24 -4.57 2.02
N VAL A 194 5.13 -5.18 1.59
CA VAL A 194 5.14 -6.26 0.61
C VAL A 194 5.51 -5.73 -0.78
N CYS A 195 4.99 -4.56 -1.18
CA CYS A 195 5.33 -3.96 -2.48
C CYS A 195 6.79 -3.51 -2.59
N ALA A 196 7.47 -3.23 -1.48
CA ALA A 196 8.89 -2.92 -1.44
C ALA A 196 9.80 -4.16 -1.68
N ALA A 197 9.32 -5.36 -1.35
CA ALA A 197 10.14 -6.58 -1.37
C ALA A 197 10.68 -6.97 -2.77
N PRO A 198 9.89 -6.90 -3.86
CA PRO A 198 10.41 -7.12 -5.20
C PRO A 198 11.50 -6.11 -5.60
N ALA A 199 11.35 -4.84 -5.24
CA ALA A 199 12.33 -3.80 -5.60
C ALA A 199 13.70 -4.07 -4.95
N ILE A 200 13.74 -4.37 -3.65
CA ILE A 200 15.01 -4.74 -3.00
C ILE A 200 15.58 -6.05 -3.57
N MET A 201 14.73 -7.03 -3.92
CA MET A 201 15.17 -8.25 -4.60
C MET A 201 15.88 -7.94 -5.93
N PHE A 202 15.33 -7.03 -6.74
CA PHE A 202 15.91 -6.64 -8.03
C PHE A 202 17.26 -5.92 -7.90
N THR A 203 17.57 -5.25 -6.78
CA THR A 203 18.93 -4.71 -6.54
C THR A 203 20.00 -5.81 -6.50
N GLY A 204 19.59 -7.06 -6.25
CA GLY A 204 20.44 -8.23 -6.35
C GLY A 204 20.88 -8.55 -7.78
N PHE A 205 20.18 -8.07 -8.80
CA PHE A 205 20.47 -8.37 -10.22
C PHE A 205 20.88 -7.12 -10.99
N ILE A 206 20.21 -6.00 -10.72
CA ILE A 206 20.30 -4.76 -11.49
C ILE A 206 20.87 -3.66 -10.60
N ARG A 207 21.81 -2.86 -11.13
CA ARG A 207 22.39 -1.71 -10.43
C ARG A 207 21.72 -0.38 -10.80
N ASN A 208 21.13 -0.30 -11.98
CA ASN A 208 20.44 0.90 -12.45
C ASN A 208 19.19 1.18 -11.60
N LYS A 209 19.21 2.30 -10.87
CA LYS A 209 18.16 2.78 -9.96
C LYS A 209 16.78 2.82 -10.63
N TYR A 210 16.72 3.32 -11.86
CA TYR A 210 15.48 3.51 -12.60
C TYR A 210 14.85 2.16 -12.99
N LEU A 211 15.65 1.21 -13.45
CA LEU A 211 15.17 -0.13 -13.81
C LEU A 211 14.63 -0.87 -12.59
N VAL A 212 15.32 -0.78 -11.45
CA VAL A 212 14.87 -1.43 -10.21
C VAL A 212 13.55 -0.85 -9.70
N LEU A 213 13.29 0.45 -9.94
CA LEU A 213 12.02 1.09 -9.59
C LEU A 213 10.90 0.71 -10.57
N CYS A 214 11.17 0.70 -11.87
CA CYS A 214 10.13 0.51 -12.91
C CYS A 214 9.69 -0.94 -13.08
N ILE A 215 10.60 -1.92 -12.99
CA ILE A 215 10.27 -3.33 -13.27
C ILE A 215 9.21 -3.88 -12.29
N PRO A 216 9.35 -3.73 -10.95
CA PRO A 216 8.31 -4.15 -10.00
C PRO A 216 6.96 -3.52 -10.27
N PHE A 217 6.96 -2.23 -10.62
CA PHE A 217 5.76 -1.49 -10.97
C PHE A 217 5.05 -2.11 -12.19
N PHE A 218 5.77 -2.37 -13.27
CA PHE A 218 5.19 -2.98 -14.47
C PHE A 218 4.68 -4.41 -14.23
N ILE A 219 5.43 -5.21 -13.46
CA ILE A 219 5.00 -6.56 -13.09
C ILE A 219 3.68 -6.50 -12.32
N LYS A 220 3.61 -5.63 -11.29
CA LYS A 220 2.38 -5.46 -10.53
C LYS A 220 1.22 -5.04 -11.44
N TYR A 221 1.43 -4.02 -12.27
CA TYR A 221 0.41 -3.53 -13.18
C TYR A 221 -0.11 -4.63 -14.12
N ALA A 222 0.78 -5.44 -14.69
CA ALA A 222 0.41 -6.55 -15.56
C ALA A 222 -0.42 -7.61 -14.83
N VAL A 223 -0.07 -7.94 -13.58
CA VAL A 223 -0.84 -8.87 -12.74
C VAL A 223 -2.22 -8.29 -12.41
N SER A 224 -2.29 -7.02 -11.98
CA SER A 224 -3.57 -6.36 -11.69
C SER A 224 -4.50 -6.33 -12.91
N GLN A 225 -3.98 -6.02 -14.11
CA GLN A 225 -4.77 -6.04 -15.34
C GLN A 225 -5.24 -7.45 -15.72
N THR A 226 -4.42 -8.47 -15.44
CA THR A 226 -4.81 -9.86 -15.65
C THR A 226 -5.94 -10.26 -14.70
N CYS A 227 -5.84 -9.90 -13.42
CA CYS A 227 -6.91 -10.12 -12.43
C CYS A 227 -8.22 -9.44 -12.85
N ILE A 228 -8.19 -8.20 -13.32
CA ILE A 228 -9.40 -7.49 -13.77
C ILE A 228 -10.04 -8.21 -14.97
N LYS A 229 -9.24 -8.68 -15.93
CA LYS A 229 -9.75 -9.46 -17.07
C LYS A 229 -10.36 -10.79 -16.64
N LEU A 230 -9.71 -11.50 -15.71
CA LEU A 230 -10.23 -12.76 -15.18
C LEU A 230 -11.56 -12.54 -14.43
N GLN A 231 -11.67 -11.50 -13.62
CA GLN A 231 -12.92 -11.14 -12.95
C GLN A 231 -14.03 -10.79 -13.96
N SER A 232 -13.70 -10.04 -15.01
CA SER A 232 -14.67 -9.72 -16.08
C SER A 232 -15.15 -10.96 -16.82
N GLN A 233 -14.29 -11.96 -17.03
CA GLN A 233 -14.67 -13.23 -17.67
C GLN A 233 -15.50 -14.11 -16.74
N ALA A 234 -15.18 -14.14 -15.44
CA ALA A 234 -15.96 -14.91 -14.47
C ALA A 234 -17.42 -14.42 -14.33
N VAL A 235 -17.68 -13.15 -14.67
CA VAL A 235 -19.00 -12.50 -14.60
C VAL A 235 -19.67 -12.40 -15.97
N SER A 236 -19.02 -12.82 -17.07
CA SER A 236 -19.59 -12.69 -18.41
C SER A 236 -20.86 -13.52 -18.61
N ASP A 237 -20.96 -14.67 -17.91
CA ASP A 237 -22.16 -15.50 -17.88
C ASP A 237 -22.97 -15.20 -16.61
N TYR A 238 -23.90 -14.25 -16.70
CA TYR A 238 -24.75 -13.83 -15.58
C TYR A 238 -25.53 -14.98 -14.92
N ASN A 239 -25.80 -16.06 -15.67
CA ASN A 239 -26.53 -17.23 -15.19
C ASN A 239 -25.65 -18.26 -14.47
N ASN A 240 -24.33 -18.26 -14.69
CA ASN A 240 -23.36 -19.18 -14.08
C ASN A 240 -22.08 -18.41 -13.74
N VAL A 241 -22.16 -17.55 -12.73
CA VAL A 241 -20.99 -16.83 -12.24
C VAL A 241 -19.99 -17.83 -11.66
N ASP A 242 -18.76 -17.83 -12.20
CA ASP A 242 -17.69 -18.67 -11.67
C ASP A 242 -17.14 -18.07 -10.37
N THR A 243 -17.79 -18.45 -9.27
CA THR A 243 -17.44 -18.00 -7.92
C THR A 243 -16.04 -18.44 -7.49
N GLU A 244 -15.50 -19.55 -8.01
CA GLU A 244 -14.15 -20.00 -7.69
C GLU A 244 -13.11 -19.13 -8.40
N MET A 245 -13.32 -18.82 -9.67
CA MET A 245 -12.45 -17.93 -10.45
C MET A 245 -12.40 -16.51 -9.85
N LEU A 246 -13.55 -15.99 -9.39
CA LEU A 246 -13.62 -14.72 -8.66
C LEU A 246 -12.82 -14.76 -7.35
N LYS A 247 -12.96 -15.83 -6.58
CA LYS A 247 -12.25 -16.02 -5.32
C LYS A 247 -10.74 -16.13 -5.52
N ILE A 248 -10.30 -16.90 -6.50
CA ILE A 248 -8.88 -17.01 -6.84
C ILE A 248 -8.35 -15.65 -7.30
N SER A 249 -9.04 -15.00 -8.23
CA SER A 249 -8.58 -13.71 -8.74
C SER A 249 -8.54 -12.60 -7.68
N SER A 250 -9.41 -12.65 -6.67
CA SER A 250 -9.40 -11.67 -5.58
C SER A 250 -8.24 -11.90 -4.60
N ILE A 251 -7.87 -13.16 -4.35
CA ILE A 251 -6.70 -13.51 -3.51
C ILE A 251 -5.38 -13.15 -4.19
N PHE A 252 -5.28 -13.42 -5.50
CA PHE A 252 -4.09 -13.10 -6.29
C PHE A 252 -3.95 -11.62 -6.64
N ASN A 253 -5.00 -10.82 -6.40
CA ASN A 253 -4.97 -9.40 -6.69
C ASN A 253 -3.85 -8.73 -5.85
N PRO A 254 -2.87 -8.06 -6.49
CA PRO A 254 -1.81 -7.35 -5.78
C PRO A 254 -2.31 -6.28 -4.80
N ASP A 255 -3.54 -5.79 -5.00
CA ASP A 255 -4.15 -4.75 -4.18
C ASP A 255 -4.97 -5.31 -3.00
N ALA A 256 -5.07 -6.65 -2.86
CA ALA A 256 -5.87 -7.31 -1.84
C ALA A 256 -5.50 -6.89 -0.40
N LEU A 257 -4.23 -6.55 -0.15
CA LEU A 257 -3.79 -6.07 1.17
C LEU A 257 -4.39 -4.72 1.55
N SER A 258 -4.71 -3.87 0.58
CA SER A 258 -5.30 -2.55 0.83
C SER A 258 -6.77 -2.63 1.25
N TYR A 259 -7.45 -3.75 0.94
CA TYR A 259 -8.85 -4.01 1.27
C TYR A 259 -9.01 -5.24 2.16
N LEU A 260 -7.97 -5.59 2.93
CA LEU A 260 -7.93 -6.84 3.71
C LEU A 260 -9.16 -6.97 4.62
N SER A 261 -9.65 -5.88 5.20
CA SER A 261 -10.83 -5.89 6.05
C SER A 261 -12.11 -6.39 5.37
N ASP A 262 -12.22 -6.25 4.05
CA ASP A 262 -13.42 -6.63 3.29
C ASP A 262 -13.47 -8.15 2.98
N PHE A 263 -12.34 -8.86 3.10
CA PHE A 263 -12.23 -10.27 2.70
C PHE A 263 -12.86 -11.29 3.68
N GLY A 264 -13.53 -10.86 4.76
CA GLY A 264 -14.19 -11.76 5.72
C GLY A 264 -13.35 -12.99 6.13
N ASN A 265 -13.80 -14.19 5.75
CA ASN A 265 -13.13 -15.47 6.03
C ASN A 265 -11.87 -15.72 5.18
N ASP A 266 -11.72 -15.08 4.03
CA ASP A 266 -10.61 -15.27 3.09
C ASP A 266 -9.37 -14.42 3.44
N LYS A 267 -9.47 -13.56 4.46
CA LYS A 267 -8.36 -12.75 5.02
C LYS A 267 -7.09 -13.55 5.25
N LYS A 268 -7.23 -14.76 5.80
CA LYS A 268 -6.10 -15.63 6.11
C LYS A 268 -5.37 -16.08 4.84
N LEU A 269 -6.09 -16.35 3.75
CA LEU A 269 -5.51 -16.77 2.48
C LEU A 269 -4.73 -15.64 1.82
N VAL A 270 -5.26 -14.41 1.85
CA VAL A 270 -4.58 -13.21 1.33
C VAL A 270 -3.27 -12.98 2.08
N LEU A 271 -3.27 -13.09 3.42
CA LEU A 271 -2.07 -12.93 4.24
C LEU A 271 -1.03 -14.02 3.96
N ILE A 272 -1.44 -15.28 3.82
CA ILE A 272 -0.54 -16.39 3.49
C ILE A 272 0.11 -16.16 2.12
N TYR A 273 -0.68 -15.80 1.11
CA TYR A 273 -0.18 -15.55 -0.25
C TYR A 273 0.88 -14.43 -0.27
N ASN A 274 0.57 -13.28 0.34
CA ASN A 274 1.50 -12.15 0.43
C ASN A 274 2.74 -12.47 1.29
N GLY A 275 2.57 -13.27 2.35
CA GLY A 275 3.68 -13.78 3.15
C GLY A 275 4.64 -14.68 2.36
N VAL A 276 4.09 -15.56 1.51
CA VAL A 276 4.87 -16.40 0.59
C VAL A 276 5.61 -15.56 -0.45
N LEU A 277 4.98 -14.52 -1.00
CA LEU A 277 5.64 -13.57 -1.91
C LEU A 277 6.82 -12.86 -1.22
N LEU A 278 6.62 -12.35 -0.01
CA LEU A 278 7.70 -11.68 0.74
C LEU A 278 8.84 -12.65 1.06
N PHE A 279 8.52 -13.87 1.51
CA PHE A 279 9.51 -14.89 1.82
C PHE A 279 10.31 -15.33 0.58
N SER A 280 9.64 -15.57 -0.54
CA SER A 280 10.30 -15.94 -1.79
C SER A 280 11.22 -14.83 -2.31
N ALA A 281 10.79 -13.55 -2.25
CA ALA A 281 11.63 -12.41 -2.57
C ALA A 281 12.87 -12.32 -1.66
N ALA A 282 12.71 -12.58 -0.36
CA ALA A 282 13.82 -12.61 0.60
C ALA A 282 14.83 -13.72 0.27
N VAL A 283 14.34 -14.94 0.01
CA VAL A 283 15.18 -16.09 -0.34
C VAL A 283 15.95 -15.83 -1.62
N ILE A 284 15.28 -15.36 -2.68
CA ILE A 284 15.92 -15.02 -3.96
C ILE A 284 17.00 -13.95 -3.75
N TYR A 285 16.68 -12.87 -3.02
CA TYR A 285 17.63 -11.81 -2.71
C TYR A 285 18.87 -12.34 -1.97
N LEU A 286 18.68 -13.15 -0.93
CA LEU A 286 19.78 -13.70 -0.14
C LEU A 286 20.64 -14.67 -0.94
N ILE A 287 20.05 -15.53 -1.78
CA ILE A 287 20.79 -16.46 -2.64
C ILE A 287 21.63 -15.66 -3.65
N THR A 288 21.03 -14.70 -4.34
CA THR A 288 21.74 -13.89 -5.34
C THR A 288 22.90 -13.12 -4.71
N GLN A 289 22.68 -12.49 -3.56
CA GLN A 289 23.74 -11.74 -2.88
C GLN A 289 24.81 -12.67 -2.30
N SER A 290 24.46 -13.86 -1.80
CA SER A 290 25.46 -14.80 -1.25
C SER A 290 26.40 -15.34 -2.34
N ARG A 291 25.90 -15.60 -3.55
CA ARG A 291 26.68 -16.08 -4.70
C ARG A 291 27.59 -15.03 -5.35
N ARG A 292 27.35 -13.73 -5.09
CA ARG A 292 28.23 -12.66 -5.57
C ARG A 292 29.62 -12.74 -4.96
N LEU A 293 30.64 -12.93 -5.80
CA LEU A 293 32.05 -12.93 -5.40
C LEU A 293 32.55 -11.50 -5.15
N ASP A 294 31.99 -10.54 -5.89
CA ASP A 294 32.12 -9.11 -5.67
C ASP A 294 31.41 -8.72 -4.37
N SER A 295 32.14 -8.63 -3.27
CA SER A 295 31.61 -8.13 -1.98
C SER A 295 31.41 -6.60 -2.00
N GLY A 296 30.78 -6.09 -3.07
CA GLY A 296 30.63 -4.67 -3.37
C GLY A 296 31.76 -4.07 -4.23
N GLU A 297 32.38 -4.85 -5.13
CA GLU A 297 33.35 -4.36 -6.13
C GLU A 297 32.70 -3.96 -7.46
#